data_AF-A0AAD0HR08-F1
#
_entry.id   AF-A0AAD0HR08-F1
#
_cell.length_a   1.000
_cell.length_b   1.000
_cell.length_c   1.000
_cell.angle_alpha   90.00
_cell.angle_beta   90.00
_cell.angle_gamma   90.00
#
_symmetry.space_group_name_H-M   'P 1'
#
loop_
_entity.id
_entity.type
_entity.pdbx_description
1 polymer ?
#
loop_
_entity_poly.entity_id
_entity_poly.type
_entity_poly.pdbx_seq_one_letter_code
_entity_poly.pdbx_strand_id
1 'polypeptide(L)'
;MGYEFIKKNEENSFFLVTEKEIIDVEKELELKFPKELINFYIEVGYGFIKGSEFNINRIMDPYSVRDFRLRANDFEFYPDIEIYDEFENNKLIFFEANETALMSIELNEKDRSAIYYYDVQIANSLEEFLTKIQENDKYYLDLLVD
;
A
#
# COMPACT_ATOMS: atom_id res chain seq x y z
N MET A 1 0.31 12.35 15.57
CA MET A 1 -1.01 12.12 14.95
C MET A 1 -0.87 10.79 14.27
N GLY A 2 -1.67 9.82 14.69
CA GLY A 2 -1.54 8.41 14.29
C GLY A 2 -2.81 7.94 13.61
N TYR A 3 -2.86 6.66 13.26
CA TYR A 3 -3.91 6.09 12.41
C TYR A 3 -5.22 5.79 13.15
N GLU A 4 -5.53 6.48 14.25
CA GLU A 4 -6.75 6.25 15.06
C GLU A 4 -8.04 6.45 14.26
N PHE A 5 -8.05 7.34 13.28
CA PHE A 5 -9.22 7.60 12.44
C PHE A 5 -9.63 6.35 11.63
N ILE A 6 -8.65 5.56 11.17
CA ILE A 6 -8.92 4.36 10.39
C ILE A 6 -9.51 3.23 11.25
N LYS A 7 -9.09 3.13 12.51
CA LYS A 7 -9.57 2.14 13.47
C LYS A 7 -10.99 2.42 13.97
N LYS A 8 -11.46 3.67 13.87
CA LYS A 8 -12.82 4.07 14.29
C LYS A 8 -13.91 3.59 13.34
N ASN A 9 -13.58 3.25 12.10
CA ASN A 9 -14.55 2.67 11.18
C ASN A 9 -14.62 1.17 11.40
N GLU A 10 -15.70 0.71 12.05
CA GLU A 10 -15.94 -0.70 12.38
C GLU A 10 -16.16 -1.59 11.15
N GLU A 11 -16.41 -1.01 9.98
CA GLU A 11 -16.50 -1.75 8.71
C GLU A 11 -15.12 -2.08 8.13
N ASN A 12 -14.05 -1.45 8.62
CA ASN A 12 -12.68 -1.83 8.27
C ASN A 12 -12.29 -3.14 8.97
N SER A 13 -11.47 -3.95 8.32
CA SER A 13 -11.00 -5.23 8.85
C SER A 13 -9.48 -5.31 8.80
N PHE A 14 -8.83 -5.30 9.97
CA PHE A 14 -7.37 -5.35 10.08
C PHE A 14 -6.88 -6.55 10.87
N PHE A 15 -5.69 -7.01 10.51
CA PHE A 15 -4.98 -8.14 11.10
C PHE A 15 -3.59 -7.69 11.55
N LEU A 16 -3.14 -8.21 12.69
CA LEU A 16 -1.89 -7.79 13.30
C LEU A 16 -0.68 -8.17 12.44
N VAL A 17 0.29 -7.26 12.37
CA VAL A 17 1.63 -7.51 11.83
C VAL A 17 2.62 -7.49 12.99
N THR A 18 3.54 -8.43 12.99
CA THR A 18 4.64 -8.49 13.95
C THR A 18 5.89 -7.79 13.41
N GLU A 19 6.70 -7.21 14.28
CA GLU A 19 7.99 -6.62 13.90
C GLU A 19 8.90 -7.62 13.17
N LYS A 20 8.80 -8.91 13.53
CA LYS A 20 9.56 -9.97 12.90
C LYS A 20 9.23 -10.11 11.42
N GLU A 21 7.95 -10.06 11.04
CA GLU A 21 7.53 -10.17 9.64
C GLU A 21 8.11 -9.03 8.80
N ILE A 22 8.12 -7.81 9.35
CA ILE A 22 8.74 -6.64 8.70
C ILE A 22 10.25 -6.87 8.54
N ILE A 23 10.96 -7.25 9.60
CA ILE A 23 12.41 -7.46 9.58
C ILE A 23 12.81 -8.58 8.62
N ASP A 24 12.08 -9.69 8.60
CA ASP A 24 12.35 -10.83 7.75
C ASP A 24 12.21 -10.44 6.27
N VAL A 25 11.16 -9.70 5.92
CA VAL A 25 10.93 -9.20 4.55
C VAL A 25 11.96 -8.15 4.13
N GLU A 26 12.24 -7.16 4.96
CA GLU A 26 13.27 -6.14 4.66
C GLU A 26 14.64 -6.79 4.38
N LYS A 27 14.99 -7.82 5.16
CA LYS A 27 16.22 -8.58 4.97
C LYS A 27 16.21 -9.38 3.68
N GLU A 28 15.10 -10.04 3.36
CA GLU A 28 14.95 -10.86 2.15
C GLU A 28 15.02 -10.02 0.88
N LEU A 29 14.40 -8.84 0.90
CA LEU A 29 14.37 -7.91 -0.25
C LEU A 29 15.59 -6.99 -0.33
N GLU A 30 16.49 -7.04 0.66
CA GLU A 30 17.62 -6.11 0.81
C GLU A 30 17.21 -4.63 0.73
N LEU A 31 16.04 -4.29 1.29
CA LEU A 31 15.49 -2.92 1.29
C LEU A 31 14.86 -2.56 2.64
N LYS A 32 14.59 -1.27 2.84
CA LYS A 32 13.88 -0.77 4.03
C LYS A 32 12.49 -0.28 3.67
N PHE A 33 11.50 -0.71 4.45
CA PHE A 33 10.15 -0.20 4.32
C PHE A 33 10.12 1.27 4.76
N PRO A 34 9.31 2.12 4.11
CA PRO A 34 9.17 3.50 4.54
C PRO A 34 8.60 3.57 5.95
N LYS A 35 9.10 4.53 6.74
CA LYS A 35 8.74 4.67 8.16
C LYS A 35 7.24 4.76 8.40
N GLU A 36 6.49 5.44 7.51
CA GLU A 36 5.03 5.54 7.61
C GLU A 36 4.34 4.18 7.50
N LEU A 37 4.81 3.31 6.60
CA LEU A 37 4.25 1.98 6.40
C LEU A 37 4.58 1.06 7.58
N ILE A 38 5.81 1.12 8.11
CA ILE A 38 6.19 0.40 9.33
C ILE A 38 5.28 0.84 10.50
N ASN A 39 5.11 2.14 10.71
CA ASN A 39 4.25 2.66 11.76
C ASN A 39 2.80 2.19 11.59
N PHE A 40 2.28 2.15 10.35
CA PHE A 40 0.95 1.65 10.08
C PHE A 40 0.82 0.16 10.44
N TYR A 41 1.77 -0.67 10.03
CA TYR A 41 1.78 -2.09 10.37
C TYR A 41 1.81 -2.35 11.88
N ILE A 42 2.57 -1.56 12.63
CA ILE A 42 2.66 -1.73 14.09
C ILE A 42 1.43 -1.18 14.82
N GLU A 43 0.87 -0.05 14.38
CA GLU A 43 -0.26 0.60 15.06
C GLU A 43 -1.63 0.01 14.68
N VAL A 44 -1.76 -0.51 13.45
CA VAL A 44 -3.03 -0.94 12.86
C VAL A 44 -2.93 -2.36 12.31
N GLY A 45 -1.84 -2.68 11.61
CA GLY A 45 -1.66 -3.96 10.92
C GLY A 45 -1.84 -3.84 9.41
N TYR A 46 -2.38 -4.88 8.79
CA TYR A 46 -2.74 -4.91 7.36
C TYR A 46 -4.19 -5.34 7.21
N GLY A 47 -4.77 -5.22 6.02
CA GLY A 47 -6.14 -5.68 5.78
C GLY A 47 -6.92 -4.73 4.88
N PHE A 48 -8.22 -4.62 5.13
CA PHE A 48 -9.18 -4.04 4.20
C PHE A 48 -9.84 -2.79 4.77
N ILE A 49 -9.86 -1.73 3.96
CA ILE A 49 -10.63 -0.52 4.24
C ILE A 49 -11.99 -0.66 3.57
N LYS A 50 -13.06 -0.36 4.30
CA LYS A 50 -14.40 -0.33 3.73
C LYS A 50 -14.45 0.66 2.56
N GLY A 51 -14.86 0.17 1.39
CA GLY A 51 -15.06 1.01 0.21
C GLY A 51 -16.30 0.67 -0.60
N SER A 52 -16.31 1.21 -1.82
CA SER A 52 -17.30 1.00 -2.86
C SER A 52 -17.39 -0.46 -3.27
N GLU A 53 -18.53 -0.83 -3.87
CA GLU A 53 -18.68 -2.14 -4.52
C GLU A 53 -17.59 -2.35 -5.58
N PHE A 54 -17.01 -3.55 -5.61
CA PHE A 54 -15.88 -3.98 -6.47
C PHE A 54 -14.49 -3.42 -6.14
N ASN A 55 -14.35 -2.54 -5.14
CA ASN A 55 -13.03 -2.15 -4.64
C ASN A 55 -12.60 -3.05 -3.49
N ILE A 56 -11.38 -3.56 -3.58
CA ILE A 56 -10.75 -4.42 -2.58
C ILE A 56 -10.24 -3.55 -1.43
N ASN A 57 -9.58 -2.43 -1.75
CA ASN A 57 -8.96 -1.50 -0.81
C ASN A 57 -8.12 -2.18 0.28
N ARG A 58 -7.23 -3.08 -0.15
CA ARG A 58 -6.37 -3.86 0.72
C ARG A 58 -5.03 -3.17 0.91
N ILE A 59 -4.67 -2.92 2.15
CA ILE A 59 -3.29 -2.72 2.57
C ILE A 59 -2.66 -4.11 2.67
N MET A 60 -1.66 -4.35 1.84
CA MET A 60 -0.95 -5.63 1.74
C MET A 60 -0.14 -5.87 3.01
N ASP A 61 -0.10 -7.11 3.50
CA ASP A 61 0.85 -7.51 4.55
C ASP A 61 2.30 -7.52 4.02
N PRO A 62 3.31 -7.53 4.91
CA PRO A 62 4.71 -7.54 4.48
C PRO A 62 5.07 -8.66 3.49
N TYR A 63 4.51 -9.87 3.66
CA TYR A 63 4.82 -10.98 2.76
C TYR A 63 4.17 -10.82 1.39
N SER A 64 2.95 -10.31 1.32
CA SER A 64 2.34 -9.96 0.04
C SER A 64 3.12 -8.88 -0.70
N VAL A 65 3.65 -7.88 0.03
CA VAL A 65 4.54 -6.86 -0.55
C VAL A 65 5.82 -7.47 -1.11
N ARG A 66 6.43 -8.40 -0.37
CA ARG A 66 7.58 -9.19 -0.84
C ARG A 66 7.22 -10.01 -2.08
N ASP A 67 6.13 -10.74 -2.02
CA ASP A 67 5.72 -11.67 -3.08
C ASP A 67 5.41 -10.90 -4.37
N PHE A 68 4.82 -9.71 -4.26
CA PHE A 68 4.69 -8.79 -5.39
C PHE A 68 6.06 -8.45 -5.96
N ARG A 69 6.99 -7.93 -5.14
CA ARG A 69 8.34 -7.53 -5.57
C ARG A 69 9.12 -8.67 -6.24
N LEU A 70 8.97 -9.90 -5.75
CA LEU A 70 9.67 -11.07 -6.27
C LEU A 70 8.92 -11.79 -7.40
N ARG A 71 7.72 -11.33 -7.76
CA ARG A 71 6.82 -11.99 -8.73
C ARG A 71 6.56 -13.45 -8.33
N ALA A 72 6.26 -13.68 -7.06
CA ALA A 72 6.13 -15.00 -6.46
C ALA A 72 4.73 -15.24 -5.88
N ASN A 73 4.41 -16.52 -5.64
CA ASN A 73 3.14 -16.96 -5.03
C ASN A 73 1.93 -16.40 -5.79
N ASP A 74 1.06 -15.64 -5.11
CA ASP A 74 -0.15 -15.05 -5.70
C ASP A 74 0.16 -14.09 -6.86
N PHE A 75 1.41 -13.63 -6.99
CA PHE A 75 1.86 -12.70 -8.02
C PHE A 75 2.65 -13.34 -9.17
N GLU A 76 2.86 -14.66 -9.17
CA GLU A 76 3.58 -15.36 -10.26
C GLU A 76 2.84 -15.27 -11.61
N PHE A 77 1.50 -15.25 -11.57
CA PHE A 77 0.64 -15.18 -12.77
C PHE A 77 -0.29 -13.98 -12.75
N TYR A 78 0.06 -12.93 -12.01
CA TYR A 78 -0.73 -11.72 -11.95
C TYR A 78 -0.75 -11.05 -13.34
N PRO A 79 -1.92 -10.79 -13.93
CA PRO A 79 -2.01 -10.22 -15.27
C PRO A 79 -1.30 -8.88 -15.38
N ASP A 80 -0.52 -8.72 -16.45
CA ASP A 80 0.17 -7.47 -16.79
C ASP A 80 1.05 -6.90 -15.66
N ILE A 81 1.59 -7.76 -14.77
CA ILE A 81 2.43 -7.35 -13.64
C ILE A 81 3.71 -6.65 -14.08
N GLU A 82 4.17 -6.94 -15.29
CA GLU A 82 5.35 -6.37 -15.95
C GLU A 82 5.22 -4.87 -16.17
N ILE A 83 3.99 -4.33 -16.22
CA ILE A 83 3.75 -2.88 -16.26
C ILE A 83 4.41 -2.19 -15.05
N TYR A 84 4.40 -2.84 -13.88
CA TYR A 84 4.94 -2.26 -12.66
C TYR A 84 6.48 -2.24 -12.62
N ASP A 85 7.17 -2.95 -13.51
CA ASP A 85 8.64 -2.90 -13.60
C ASP A 85 9.15 -1.46 -13.83
N GLU A 86 8.38 -0.65 -14.56
CA GLU A 86 8.72 0.76 -14.84
C GLU A 86 8.40 1.70 -13.66
N PHE A 87 7.47 1.31 -12.78
CA PHE A 87 6.92 2.17 -11.73
C PHE A 87 7.48 1.88 -10.33
N GLU A 88 8.12 0.72 -10.14
CA GLU A 88 8.71 0.32 -8.86
C GLU A 88 10.08 0.96 -8.55
N ASN A 89 10.66 1.74 -9.47
CA ASN A 89 11.92 2.43 -9.18
C ASN A 89 11.76 3.41 -8.01
N ASN A 90 12.52 3.17 -6.94
CA ASN A 90 12.45 3.85 -5.64
C ASN A 90 11.05 3.85 -4.99
N LYS A 91 10.21 2.85 -5.30
CA LYS A 91 8.87 2.71 -4.74
C LYS A 91 8.60 1.26 -4.36
N LEU A 92 7.50 1.02 -3.66
CA LEU A 92 7.07 -0.30 -3.22
C LEU A 92 5.55 -0.41 -3.35
N ILE A 93 5.06 -1.44 -4.03
CA ILE A 93 3.62 -1.71 -4.08
C ILE A 93 3.16 -2.19 -2.72
N PHE A 94 2.13 -1.54 -2.17
CA PHE A 94 1.65 -1.80 -0.81
C PHE A 94 0.12 -1.81 -0.69
N PHE A 95 -0.59 -1.34 -1.71
CA PHE A 95 -2.04 -1.21 -1.67
C PHE A 95 -2.68 -1.71 -2.96
N GLU A 96 -3.71 -2.53 -2.80
CA GLU A 96 -4.53 -3.10 -3.87
C GLU A 96 -5.91 -2.44 -3.81
N ALA A 97 -6.15 -1.51 -4.74
CA ALA A 97 -7.42 -0.79 -4.79
C ALA A 97 -8.52 -1.69 -5.37
N ASN A 98 -8.20 -2.42 -6.44
CA ASN A 98 -9.05 -3.43 -7.06
C ASN A 98 -8.19 -4.44 -7.84
N GLU A 99 -8.83 -5.32 -8.62
CA GLU A 99 -8.18 -6.38 -9.41
C GLU A 99 -7.11 -5.89 -10.42
N THR A 100 -7.08 -4.59 -10.74
CA THR A 100 -6.21 -4.03 -11.80
C THR A 100 -5.38 -2.83 -11.35
N ALA A 101 -5.74 -2.19 -10.23
CA ALA A 101 -5.14 -0.94 -9.78
C ALA A 101 -4.39 -1.15 -8.46
N LEU A 102 -3.07 -1.06 -8.52
CA LEU A 102 -2.17 -1.13 -7.37
C LEU A 102 -1.46 0.21 -7.17
N MET A 103 -1.23 0.58 -5.92
CA MET A 103 -0.57 1.83 -5.54
C MET A 103 0.76 1.56 -4.88
N SER A 104 1.71 2.46 -5.14
CA SER A 104 3.06 2.37 -4.59
C SER A 104 3.34 3.49 -3.60
N ILE A 105 4.18 3.20 -2.61
CA ILE A 105 4.71 4.15 -1.64
C ILE A 105 6.19 4.41 -1.94
N GLU A 106 6.62 5.67 -1.85
CA GLU A 106 8.02 6.05 -2.05
C GLU A 106 8.94 5.40 -1.01
N LEU A 107 10.04 4.80 -1.45
CA LEU A 107 11.13 4.35 -0.59
C LEU A 107 12.00 5.54 -0.21
N ASN A 108 12.02 5.88 1.08
CA ASN A 108 12.84 6.96 1.63
C ASN A 108 13.02 6.82 3.16
N GLU A 109 13.93 7.60 3.72
CA GLU A 109 14.23 7.66 5.16
C GLU A 109 13.51 8.82 5.88
N LYS A 110 12.57 9.49 5.21
CA LYS A 110 11.83 10.63 5.76
C LYS A 110 10.65 10.15 6.60
N ASP A 111 10.07 11.07 7.36
CA ASP A 111 8.84 10.80 8.12
C ASP A 111 7.59 10.70 7.24
N ARG A 112 7.68 11.05 5.95
CA ARG A 112 6.57 11.03 4.99
C ARG A 112 7.01 10.46 3.66
N SER A 113 6.15 9.65 3.07
CA SER A 113 6.37 9.00 1.78
C SER A 113 5.19 9.27 0.86
N ALA A 114 5.50 9.83 -0.31
CA ALA A 114 4.49 10.07 -1.32
C ALA A 114 3.89 8.75 -1.83
N ILE A 115 2.60 8.80 -2.17
CA ILE A 115 1.85 7.66 -2.72
C ILE A 115 1.60 7.93 -4.20
N TYR A 116 1.75 6.90 -5.01
CA TYR A 116 1.65 6.99 -6.46
C TYR A 116 0.69 5.94 -7.02
N TYR A 117 -0.07 6.35 -8.04
CA TYR A 117 -0.68 5.46 -9.00
C TYR A 117 0.12 5.52 -10.29
N TYR A 118 0.83 4.44 -10.62
CA TYR A 118 1.89 4.46 -11.63
C TYR A 118 2.93 5.57 -11.34
N ASP A 119 3.08 6.55 -12.23
CA ASP A 119 3.96 7.71 -12.07
C ASP A 119 3.26 8.95 -11.52
N VAL A 120 1.93 8.93 -11.39
CA VAL A 120 1.15 10.04 -10.87
C VAL A 120 1.16 10.03 -9.34
N GLN A 121 1.70 11.09 -8.74
CA GLN A 121 1.63 11.28 -7.28
C GLN A 121 0.20 11.65 -6.86
N ILE A 122 -0.43 10.80 -6.04
CA ILE A 122 -1.83 10.95 -5.60
C ILE A 122 -1.97 11.45 -4.14
N ALA A 123 -0.90 11.32 -3.34
CA ALA A 123 -0.83 11.86 -1.98
C ALA A 123 0.62 12.15 -1.56
N ASN A 124 0.82 13.04 -0.59
CA ASN A 124 2.14 13.38 -0.06
C ASN A 124 2.56 12.52 1.14
N SER A 125 1.64 11.71 1.67
CA SER A 125 1.88 10.81 2.80
C SER A 125 0.87 9.67 2.83
N LEU A 126 1.19 8.62 3.58
CA LEU A 126 0.26 7.51 3.82
C LEU A 126 -1.01 7.98 4.56
N GLU A 127 -0.88 8.85 5.55
CA GLU A 127 -2.02 9.42 6.29
C GLU A 127 -2.98 10.20 5.35
N GLU A 128 -2.44 11.02 4.45
CA GLU A 128 -3.24 11.77 3.48
C GLU A 128 -3.95 10.82 2.51
N PHE A 129 -3.23 9.82 1.99
CA PHE A 129 -3.79 8.81 1.10
C PHE A 129 -4.97 8.08 1.75
N LEU A 130 -4.79 7.56 2.97
CA LEU A 130 -5.82 6.81 3.69
C LEU A 130 -7.06 7.67 4.01
N THR A 131 -6.86 8.94 4.34
CA THR A 131 -7.96 9.90 4.53
C THR A 131 -8.78 10.04 3.25
N LYS A 132 -8.11 10.25 2.10
CA LYS A 132 -8.79 10.37 0.80
C LYS A 132 -9.50 9.08 0.40
N ILE A 133 -8.92 7.91 0.66
CA ILE A 133 -9.54 6.60 0.38
C ILE A 133 -10.83 6.42 1.21
N GLN A 134 -10.85 6.83 2.48
CA GLN A 134 -12.07 6.74 3.29
C GLN A 134 -13.17 7.71 2.85
N GLU A 135 -12.80 8.85 2.26
CA GLU A 135 -13.77 9.83 1.73
C GLU A 135 -14.30 9.43 0.35
N ASN A 136 -13.41 9.01 -0.54
CA ASN A 136 -13.70 8.58 -1.91
C ASN A 136 -12.62 7.61 -2.40
N ASP A 137 -12.90 6.31 -2.36
CA ASP A 137 -11.95 5.26 -2.76
C ASP A 137 -11.71 5.16 -4.28
N LYS A 138 -12.19 6.13 -5.06
CA LYS A 138 -11.98 6.26 -6.50
C LYS A 138 -11.32 7.59 -6.89
N TYR A 139 -10.93 8.43 -5.92
CA TYR A 139 -10.43 9.79 -6.17
C TYR A 139 -9.23 9.85 -7.13
N TYR A 140 -8.40 8.80 -7.14
CA TYR A 140 -7.19 8.73 -7.96
C TYR A 140 -7.51 8.57 -9.47
N LEU A 141 -8.72 8.11 -9.82
CA LEU A 141 -9.15 8.00 -11.22
C LEU A 141 -9.31 9.38 -11.86
N ASP A 142 -9.73 10.38 -11.10
CA ASP A 142 -9.87 11.75 -11.58
C ASP A 142 -8.51 12.43 -11.86
N LEU A 143 -7.42 11.87 -11.32
CA LEU A 143 -6.05 12.38 -11.49
C LEU A 143 -5.35 11.84 -12.74
N LEU A 144 -5.92 10.82 -13.39
CA LEU A 144 -5.40 10.27 -14.64
C LEU A 144 -5.89 11.02 -15.89
N VAL A 145 -6.77 12.00 -15.72
CA VAL A 145 -7.37 12.75 -16.82
C VAL A 145 -6.54 14.00 -17.10
N ASP A 146 -5.70 13.93 -18.12
CA ASP A 146 -5.26 15.12 -18.89
C ASP A 146 -6.36 15.58 -19.86
#